data_AF-A0A1B9L4K9-F1
#
_entry.id   AF-A0A1B9L4K9-F1
#
_cell.length_a   1.000
_cell.length_b   1.000
_cell.length_c   1.000
_cell.angle_alpha   90.00
_cell.angle_beta   90.00
_cell.angle_gamma   90.00
#
_symmetry.space_group_name_H-M   'P 1'
#
loop_
_entity.id
_entity.type
_entity.pdbx_description
1 polymer ?
#
loop_
_entity_poly.entity_id
_entity_poly.type
_entity_poly.pdbx_seq_one_letter_code
_entity_poly.pdbx_strand_id
1 'polypeptide(L)'
;MKTIKLTFILFLLVLSLIVSSATADEKKMLDNWGIIYGISDTLINETTVDFDIKLLGNKFYFNNQSFLIKRNTMPAKDFFINNNIEETYFDLKKQRQLLEYNYNIKLNDSITYLQFDKNIDNSLLKQYVTQNRQVILLDDILLLFGKNGEPVFYSKPYFEKEFIKEVSQLSIINVPFNAEDAYILYRDEVLKKLSIHYKNFLGIPWQGVYLSGARFSPISPDLNLIFIDVFWDSGEADSFLYLFSSDYKLLDKLLIFSYRTTTRGGPGGDGQPVGYHYFTIDKNYSIERQQRFEDETIEIQHFQITKEGKFQEIPVTSNCYSKWATKDPNKHSPRSLLLTSKQANNYLRFEGGQLEELDSATLTLNANEKKLCVNYQQVYPVNFGKTNSKQFFDNEALYQQQVENFKKYHIDISNELEYVTFENIDELPIAKFLLNGNQAIYMNNTLFIVGKDYFVAYRQPTKEELVYTQ
;
A
#
# COMPACT_ATOMS: atom_id res chain seq x y z
N MET A 1 -34.34 -56.83 0.57
CA MET A 1 -33.22 -56.17 1.27
C MET A 1 -32.25 -55.36 0.39
N LYS A 2 -32.09 -55.66 -0.92
CA LYS A 2 -31.15 -54.91 -1.79
C LYS A 2 -31.63 -53.52 -2.22
N THR A 3 -32.93 -53.33 -2.45
CA THR A 3 -33.51 -52.04 -2.87
C THR A 3 -33.52 -50.97 -1.78
N ILE A 4 -33.74 -51.36 -0.52
CA ILE A 4 -33.75 -50.44 0.64
C ILE A 4 -32.36 -49.86 0.91
N LYS A 5 -31.29 -50.63 0.70
CA LYS A 5 -29.91 -50.13 0.82
C LYS A 5 -29.58 -49.11 -0.28
N LEU A 6 -30.12 -49.30 -1.49
CA LEU A 6 -29.87 -48.40 -2.61
C LEU A 6 -30.56 -47.04 -2.40
N THR A 7 -31.80 -47.02 -1.92
CA THR A 7 -32.50 -45.77 -1.57
C THR A 7 -31.86 -45.05 -0.39
N PHE A 8 -31.33 -45.78 0.60
CA PHE A 8 -30.64 -45.16 1.74
C PHE A 8 -29.30 -44.51 1.33
N ILE A 9 -28.55 -45.15 0.42
CA ILE A 9 -27.31 -44.57 -0.13
C ILE A 9 -27.62 -43.36 -1.02
N LEU A 10 -28.69 -43.41 -1.83
CA LEU A 10 -29.12 -42.26 -2.63
C LEU A 10 -29.54 -41.07 -1.73
N PHE A 11 -30.24 -41.35 -0.63
CA PHE A 11 -30.67 -40.33 0.32
C PHE A 11 -29.49 -39.71 1.08
N LEU A 12 -28.47 -40.50 1.42
CA LEU A 12 -27.21 -40.02 2.00
C LEU A 12 -26.40 -39.17 1.01
N LEU A 13 -26.37 -39.53 -0.28
CA LEU A 13 -25.73 -38.73 -1.32
C LEU A 13 -26.44 -37.39 -1.53
N VAL A 14 -27.78 -37.39 -1.54
CA VAL A 14 -28.58 -36.16 -1.60
C VAL A 14 -28.40 -35.31 -0.34
N LEU A 15 -28.33 -35.91 0.85
CA LEU A 15 -27.99 -35.18 2.08
C LEU A 15 -26.57 -34.61 2.03
N SER A 16 -25.59 -35.34 1.50
CA SER A 16 -24.22 -34.83 1.37
C SER A 16 -24.12 -33.69 0.34
N LEU A 17 -24.95 -33.68 -0.70
CA LEU A 17 -25.07 -32.59 -1.66
C LEU A 17 -25.79 -31.37 -1.08
N ILE A 18 -26.77 -31.58 -0.19
CA ILE A 18 -27.46 -30.49 0.52
C ILE A 18 -26.58 -29.92 1.64
N VAL A 19 -25.78 -30.75 2.32
CA VAL A 19 -24.84 -30.29 3.34
C VAL A 19 -23.61 -29.64 2.68
N SER A 20 -23.09 -30.17 1.56
CA SER A 20 -21.97 -29.55 0.84
C SER A 20 -22.34 -28.26 0.11
N SER A 21 -23.61 -28.08 -0.28
CA SER A 21 -24.13 -26.79 -0.79
C SER A 21 -24.54 -25.84 0.32
N ALA A 22 -24.87 -26.34 1.52
CA ALA A 22 -25.11 -25.52 2.71
C ALA A 22 -23.83 -25.14 3.47
N THR A 23 -22.67 -25.77 3.17
CA THR A 23 -21.36 -25.40 3.74
C THR A 23 -20.39 -24.79 2.71
N ALA A 24 -20.84 -24.50 1.49
CA ALA A 24 -20.04 -23.84 0.45
C ALA A 24 -20.10 -22.30 0.48
N ASP A 25 -20.78 -21.71 1.46
CA ASP A 25 -20.80 -20.26 1.69
C ASP A 25 -20.61 -19.96 3.19
N GLU A 26 -19.57 -20.54 3.81
CA GLU A 26 -18.91 -19.83 4.92
C GLU A 26 -18.19 -18.58 4.36
N LYS A 27 -18.99 -17.67 3.80
CA LYS A 27 -18.71 -16.25 3.66
C LYS A 27 -18.67 -15.65 5.07
N LYS A 28 -17.67 -16.04 5.87
CA LYS A 28 -17.23 -15.24 7.02
C LYS A 28 -16.43 -14.06 6.49
N MET A 29 -17.13 -13.16 5.82
CA MET A 29 -16.68 -11.80 5.55
C MET A 29 -17.90 -10.89 5.63
N LEU A 30 -18.10 -10.38 6.86
CA LEU A 30 -18.90 -9.22 7.26
C LEU A 30 -20.17 -8.93 6.44
N ASP A 31 -21.32 -9.47 6.88
CA ASP A 31 -22.66 -8.97 6.51
C ASP A 31 -22.96 -7.57 7.12
N ASN A 32 -21.94 -6.84 7.56
CA ASN A 32 -22.08 -5.55 8.23
C ASN A 32 -22.19 -4.45 7.17
N TRP A 33 -23.36 -3.83 7.10
CA TRP A 33 -23.63 -2.66 6.27
C TRP A 33 -22.87 -1.47 6.87
N GLY A 34 -22.10 -0.78 6.04
CA GLY A 34 -21.40 0.45 6.42
C GLY A 34 -22.16 1.67 5.92
N ILE A 35 -21.99 2.81 6.59
CA ILE A 35 -22.59 4.08 6.13
C ILE A 35 -22.05 4.46 4.76
N ILE A 36 -22.93 5.00 3.91
CA ILE A 36 -22.55 5.79 2.73
C ILE A 36 -22.79 7.26 3.07
N TYR A 37 -21.72 8.04 3.23
CA TYR A 37 -21.82 9.47 3.49
C TYR A 37 -21.95 10.26 2.16
N GLY A 38 -22.70 11.37 2.15
CA GLY A 38 -22.68 12.37 1.05
C GLY A 38 -24.03 12.82 0.43
N ILE A 39 -25.11 12.88 1.20
CA ILE A 39 -26.38 13.47 0.73
C ILE A 39 -26.33 15.01 0.80
N SER A 40 -25.49 15.56 1.68
CA SER A 40 -25.02 16.93 1.61
C SER A 40 -23.74 17.11 2.43
N ASP A 41 -22.91 18.06 2.03
CA ASP A 41 -21.72 18.52 2.77
C ASP A 41 -22.09 19.12 4.15
N THR A 42 -23.38 19.27 4.43
CA THR A 42 -23.94 19.82 5.67
C THR A 42 -24.46 18.75 6.64
N LEU A 43 -24.44 17.47 6.28
CA LEU A 43 -25.00 16.36 7.09
C LEU A 43 -23.97 15.68 8.01
N ILE A 44 -22.72 16.13 8.00
CA ILE A 44 -21.74 15.78 9.03
C ILE A 44 -22.04 16.66 10.25
N ASN A 45 -22.95 16.20 11.09
CA ASN A 45 -23.26 16.81 12.37
C ASN A 45 -23.01 15.78 13.48
N GLU A 46 -23.12 16.16 14.75
CA GLU A 46 -22.88 15.28 15.92
C GLU A 46 -23.71 13.97 15.96
N THR A 47 -24.60 13.75 14.98
CA THR A 47 -25.52 12.61 14.85
C THR A 47 -25.08 11.55 13.84
N THR A 48 -24.01 11.76 13.07
CA THR A 48 -23.52 10.77 12.09
C THR A 48 -22.67 9.71 12.79
N VAL A 49 -23.28 8.56 13.10
CA VAL A 49 -22.68 7.48 13.89
C VAL A 49 -22.64 6.21 13.06
N ASP A 50 -21.44 5.68 12.80
CA ASP A 50 -21.24 4.38 12.14
C ASP A 50 -21.80 3.24 12.99
N PHE A 51 -22.88 2.63 12.51
CA PHE A 51 -23.57 1.55 13.20
C PHE A 51 -23.21 0.20 12.59
N ASP A 52 -22.99 -0.80 13.45
CA ASP A 52 -22.90 -2.19 13.03
C ASP A 52 -24.30 -2.69 12.65
N ILE A 53 -24.63 -2.62 11.36
CA ILE A 53 -25.92 -3.04 10.84
C ILE A 53 -25.80 -4.36 10.09
N LYS A 54 -26.67 -5.32 10.37
CA LYS A 54 -26.70 -6.59 9.63
C LYS A 54 -28.13 -7.02 9.34
N LEU A 55 -28.39 -7.52 8.13
CA LEU A 55 -29.73 -7.96 7.70
C LEU A 55 -29.70 -9.44 7.33
N LEU A 56 -30.39 -10.29 8.11
CA LEU A 56 -30.49 -11.73 7.83
C LEU A 56 -31.95 -12.18 7.83
N GLY A 57 -32.47 -12.58 6.67
CA GLY A 57 -33.84 -13.07 6.57
C GLY A 57 -34.84 -12.02 7.06
N ASN A 58 -35.58 -12.32 8.12
CA ASN A 58 -36.54 -11.42 8.78
C ASN A 58 -35.99 -10.74 10.05
N LYS A 59 -34.67 -10.76 10.26
CA LYS A 59 -33.99 -10.13 11.38
C LYS A 59 -33.10 -8.98 10.91
N PHE A 60 -33.23 -7.85 11.59
CA PHE A 60 -32.36 -6.69 11.47
C PHE A 60 -31.52 -6.58 12.74
N TYR A 61 -30.20 -6.56 12.61
CA TYR A 61 -29.27 -6.39 13.70
C TYR A 61 -28.72 -4.97 13.66
N PHE A 62 -28.71 -4.33 14.82
CA PHE A 62 -28.18 -2.98 15.01
C PHE A 62 -27.33 -2.98 16.27
N ASN A 63 -26.03 -2.75 16.14
CA ASN A 63 -25.05 -2.88 17.23
C ASN A 63 -25.24 -4.17 18.03
N ASN A 64 -25.34 -5.30 17.31
CA ASN A 64 -25.60 -6.65 17.82
C ASN A 64 -26.98 -6.90 18.46
N GLN A 65 -27.85 -5.89 18.57
CA GLN A 65 -29.24 -6.08 19.00
C GLN A 65 -30.13 -6.50 17.83
N SER A 66 -30.91 -7.57 17.98
CA SER A 66 -31.79 -8.08 16.91
C SER A 66 -33.22 -7.56 17.00
N PHE A 67 -33.80 -7.22 15.86
CA PHE A 67 -35.19 -6.78 15.70
C PHE A 67 -35.89 -7.60 14.62
N LEU A 68 -37.18 -7.88 14.81
CA LEU A 68 -37.99 -8.51 13.78
C LEU A 68 -38.48 -7.47 12.78
N ILE A 69 -38.44 -7.84 11.51
CA ILE A 69 -38.86 -7.00 10.40
C ILE A 69 -39.78 -7.74 9.43
N LYS A 70 -40.62 -6.98 8.73
CA LYS A 70 -41.35 -7.41 7.53
C LYS A 70 -40.94 -6.56 6.34
N ARG A 71 -40.75 -7.18 5.18
CA ARG A 71 -40.51 -6.46 3.92
C ARG A 71 -41.84 -6.18 3.25
N ASN A 72 -42.04 -4.94 2.85
CA ASN A 72 -43.22 -4.49 2.13
C ASN A 72 -42.80 -3.58 0.96
N THR A 73 -43.72 -3.38 0.03
CA THR A 73 -43.52 -2.47 -1.11
C THR A 73 -44.74 -1.55 -1.22
N MET A 74 -44.52 -0.28 -1.53
CA MET A 74 -45.60 0.69 -1.78
C MET A 74 -45.15 1.82 -2.70
N PRO A 75 -46.07 2.62 -3.27
CA PRO A 75 -45.68 3.82 -4.03
C PRO A 75 -44.81 4.75 -3.18
N ALA A 76 -43.73 5.27 -3.77
CA ALA A 76 -42.76 6.13 -3.09
C ALA A 76 -43.45 7.32 -2.43
N LYS A 77 -44.30 8.02 -3.20
CA LYS A 77 -45.09 9.16 -2.74
C LYS A 77 -45.89 8.84 -1.49
N ASP A 78 -46.62 7.72 -1.51
CA ASP A 78 -47.46 7.31 -0.38
C ASP A 78 -46.63 6.99 0.86
N PHE A 79 -45.43 6.40 0.72
CA PHE A 79 -44.55 6.17 1.85
C PHE A 79 -44.13 7.48 2.53
N PHE A 80 -43.70 8.47 1.75
CA PHE A 80 -43.25 9.76 2.30
C PHE A 80 -44.41 10.53 2.94
N ILE A 81 -45.60 10.51 2.33
CA ILE A 81 -46.82 11.10 2.90
C ILE A 81 -47.20 10.40 4.22
N ASN A 82 -47.30 9.07 4.22
CA ASN A 82 -47.74 8.30 5.39
C ASN A 82 -46.79 8.44 6.58
N ASN A 83 -45.51 8.72 6.32
CA ASN A 83 -44.52 8.94 7.35
C ASN A 83 -44.35 10.42 7.74
N ASN A 84 -45.18 11.31 7.19
CA ASN A 84 -45.11 12.76 7.41
C ASN A 84 -43.70 13.32 7.13
N ILE A 85 -43.09 12.85 6.04
CA ILE A 85 -41.74 13.23 5.61
C ILE A 85 -41.81 14.34 4.56
N GLU A 86 -42.86 14.34 3.72
CA GLU A 86 -43.16 15.48 2.84
C GLU A 86 -43.69 16.66 3.68
N GLU A 87 -43.23 17.88 3.33
CA GLU A 87 -43.59 19.20 3.92
C GLU A 87 -42.67 19.85 4.98
N THR A 88 -41.42 19.44 5.17
CA THR A 88 -40.42 20.40 5.74
C THR A 88 -38.94 20.07 5.49
N TYR A 89 -38.56 18.80 5.27
CA TYR A 89 -37.14 18.38 5.26
C TYR A 89 -36.71 17.48 4.09
N PHE A 90 -37.62 16.99 3.24
CA PHE A 90 -37.30 16.04 2.17
C PHE A 90 -38.05 16.35 0.87
N ASP A 91 -37.39 17.00 -0.09
CA ASP A 91 -37.88 17.13 -1.46
C ASP A 91 -37.52 15.85 -2.25
N LEU A 92 -38.52 15.01 -2.50
CA LEU A 92 -38.36 13.73 -3.19
C LEU A 92 -37.70 13.88 -4.57
N LYS A 93 -37.97 14.97 -5.30
CA LYS A 93 -37.38 15.21 -6.62
C LYS A 93 -35.91 15.58 -6.49
N LYS A 94 -35.59 16.49 -5.56
CA LYS A 94 -34.20 16.89 -5.28
C LYS A 94 -33.38 15.70 -4.77
N GLN A 95 -33.95 14.88 -3.89
CA GLN A 95 -33.27 13.70 -3.35
C GLN A 95 -33.11 12.59 -4.39
N ARG A 96 -34.12 12.36 -5.25
CA ARG A 96 -33.97 11.51 -6.45
C ARG A 96 -32.80 11.97 -7.32
N GLN A 97 -32.71 13.28 -7.59
CA GLN A 97 -31.62 13.85 -8.39
C GLN A 97 -30.26 13.73 -7.71
N LEU A 98 -30.17 13.97 -6.41
CA LEU A 98 -28.92 13.81 -5.64
C LEU A 98 -28.50 12.34 -5.58
N LEU A 99 -29.44 11.42 -5.33
CA LEU A 99 -29.18 9.99 -5.35
C LEU A 99 -28.79 9.47 -6.73
N GLU A 100 -29.37 10.00 -7.80
CA GLU A 100 -28.97 9.63 -9.15
C GLU A 100 -27.62 10.26 -9.54
N TYR A 101 -27.38 11.52 -9.18
CA TYR A 101 -26.17 12.26 -9.54
C TYR A 101 -24.94 11.81 -8.74
N ASN A 102 -25.05 11.83 -7.41
CA ASN A 102 -23.97 11.38 -6.54
C ASN A 102 -23.89 9.86 -6.54
N TYR A 103 -25.06 9.18 -6.65
CA TYR A 103 -25.13 7.75 -6.39
C TYR A 103 -25.52 6.80 -7.54
N ASN A 104 -25.95 7.29 -8.69
CA ASN A 104 -26.57 6.45 -9.73
C ASN A 104 -27.66 5.51 -9.17
N ILE A 105 -28.25 5.87 -8.01
CA ILE A 105 -29.33 5.13 -7.37
C ILE A 105 -30.64 5.73 -7.88
N LYS A 106 -31.38 4.92 -8.65
CA LYS A 106 -32.72 5.31 -9.10
C LYS A 106 -33.75 4.92 -8.05
N LEU A 107 -34.29 5.92 -7.37
CA LEU A 107 -35.49 5.76 -6.55
C LEU A 107 -36.69 5.55 -7.47
N ASN A 108 -37.10 4.28 -7.61
CA ASN A 108 -38.27 3.90 -8.38
C ASN A 108 -39.56 4.56 -7.85
N ASP A 109 -40.62 4.53 -8.66
CA ASP A 109 -41.94 5.01 -8.24
C ASP A 109 -42.59 4.14 -7.16
N SER A 110 -42.06 2.93 -6.96
CA SER A 110 -42.34 2.10 -5.79
C SER A 110 -41.07 1.92 -4.97
N ILE A 111 -41.22 1.89 -3.65
CA ILE A 111 -40.12 1.62 -2.73
C ILE A 111 -40.38 0.34 -1.95
N THR A 112 -39.29 -0.38 -1.67
CA THR A 112 -39.30 -1.46 -0.68
C THR A 112 -38.90 -0.88 0.67
N TYR A 113 -39.58 -1.27 1.74
CA TYR A 113 -39.28 -0.81 3.09
C TYR A 113 -39.33 -1.95 4.10
N LEU A 114 -38.56 -1.82 5.18
CA LEU A 114 -38.59 -2.72 6.32
C LEU A 114 -39.49 -2.14 7.40
N GLN A 115 -40.51 -2.88 7.80
CA GLN A 115 -41.40 -2.56 8.91
C GLN A 115 -40.91 -3.29 10.17
N PHE A 116 -40.51 -2.54 11.18
CA PHE A 116 -40.15 -3.08 12.49
C PHE A 116 -41.38 -3.33 13.36
N ASP A 117 -41.26 -4.29 14.28
CA ASP A 117 -42.25 -4.50 15.33
C ASP A 117 -42.18 -3.43 16.43
N LYS A 118 -43.04 -3.53 17.45
CA LYS A 118 -43.09 -2.57 18.57
C LYS A 118 -41.84 -2.60 19.46
N ASN A 119 -41.02 -3.65 19.42
CA ASN A 119 -39.88 -3.81 20.33
C ASN A 119 -38.78 -2.77 20.08
N ILE A 120 -38.74 -2.20 18.87
CA ILE A 120 -37.83 -1.12 18.52
C ILE A 120 -38.01 0.15 19.35
N ASP A 121 -39.21 0.42 19.89
CA ASP A 121 -39.54 1.70 20.54
C ASP A 121 -38.70 1.99 21.79
N ASN A 122 -38.13 0.94 22.40
CA ASN A 122 -37.26 1.05 23.58
C ASN A 122 -35.76 0.96 23.24
N SER A 123 -35.40 1.12 21.96
CA SER A 123 -34.02 0.98 21.47
C SER A 123 -33.48 2.27 20.86
N LEU A 124 -32.15 2.37 20.76
CA LEU A 124 -31.49 3.49 20.09
C LEU A 124 -31.90 3.60 18.61
N LEU A 125 -32.17 2.46 17.96
CA LEU A 125 -32.62 2.40 16.57
C LEU A 125 -33.95 3.16 16.35
N LYS A 126 -34.78 3.37 17.37
CA LYS A 126 -36.03 4.16 17.24
C LYS A 126 -35.79 5.57 16.71
N GLN A 127 -34.62 6.15 16.99
CA GLN A 127 -34.24 7.50 16.55
C GLN A 127 -33.89 7.56 15.05
N TYR A 128 -33.72 6.39 14.42
CA TYR A 128 -33.21 6.23 13.05
C TYR A 128 -34.25 5.57 12.12
N VAL A 129 -35.50 5.49 12.54
CA VAL A 129 -36.62 4.95 11.77
C VAL A 129 -37.75 5.97 11.72
N THR A 130 -38.63 5.85 10.74
CA THR A 130 -39.79 6.74 10.65
C THR A 130 -40.73 6.61 11.87
N GLN A 131 -41.68 7.53 12.01
CA GLN A 131 -42.72 7.44 13.04
C GLN A 131 -43.46 6.09 13.04
N ASN A 132 -43.67 5.52 11.85
CA ASN A 132 -44.31 4.22 11.67
C ASN A 132 -43.35 3.02 11.85
N ARG A 133 -42.13 3.25 12.34
CA ARG A 133 -41.08 2.24 12.53
C ARG A 133 -40.66 1.59 11.21
N GLN A 134 -40.41 2.43 10.21
CA GLN A 134 -40.04 1.98 8.86
C GLN A 134 -38.68 2.54 8.45
N VAL A 135 -37.99 1.83 7.55
CA VAL A 135 -36.75 2.25 6.86
C VAL A 135 -36.84 1.81 5.41
N ILE A 136 -36.21 2.54 4.49
CA ILE A 136 -36.25 2.16 3.07
C ILE A 136 -35.12 1.17 2.78
N LEU A 137 -35.42 0.12 2.00
CA LEU A 137 -34.45 -0.81 1.44
C LEU A 137 -34.51 -0.70 -0.09
N LEU A 138 -33.42 -0.25 -0.69
CA LEU A 138 -33.22 -0.12 -2.14
C LEU A 138 -32.09 -1.08 -2.55
N ASP A 139 -32.44 -2.30 -2.94
CA ASP A 139 -31.48 -3.36 -3.27
C ASP A 139 -30.44 -3.58 -2.15
N ASP A 140 -29.21 -3.11 -2.36
CA ASP A 140 -28.09 -3.20 -1.43
C ASP A 140 -27.84 -1.90 -0.65
N ILE A 141 -28.79 -0.96 -0.68
CA ILE A 141 -28.79 0.30 0.09
C ILE A 141 -29.96 0.33 1.08
N LEU A 142 -29.67 0.76 2.30
CA LEU A 142 -30.60 0.92 3.41
C LEU A 142 -30.62 2.40 3.78
N LEU A 143 -31.80 2.97 3.89
CA LEU A 143 -31.98 4.35 4.33
C LEU A 143 -32.61 4.37 5.72
N LEU A 144 -31.83 4.85 6.68
CA LEU A 144 -32.30 5.24 8.00
C LEU A 144 -32.71 6.71 8.01
N PHE A 145 -33.56 7.09 8.95
CA PHE A 145 -34.06 8.45 9.12
C PHE A 145 -33.67 8.96 10.50
N GLY A 146 -32.63 9.80 10.58
CA GLY A 146 -32.14 10.37 11.83
C GLY A 146 -33.11 11.38 12.47
N LYS A 147 -32.66 12.00 13.56
CA LYS A 147 -33.42 13.02 14.30
C LYS A 147 -33.80 14.15 13.34
N ASN A 148 -35.10 14.49 13.28
CA ASN A 148 -35.71 15.45 12.33
C ASN A 148 -35.92 14.96 10.88
N GLY A 149 -35.80 13.65 10.62
CA GLY A 149 -36.10 13.07 9.29
C GLY A 149 -34.94 13.13 8.29
N GLU A 150 -33.73 13.48 8.76
CA GLU A 150 -32.53 13.51 7.94
C GLU A 150 -32.14 12.09 7.49
N PRO A 151 -32.00 11.86 6.17
CA PRO A 151 -31.62 10.55 5.67
C PRO A 151 -30.18 10.18 6.01
N VAL A 152 -29.94 8.93 6.43
CA VAL A 152 -28.61 8.31 6.55
C VAL A 152 -28.61 7.04 5.71
N PHE A 153 -27.77 7.00 4.68
CA PHE A 153 -27.66 5.82 3.81
C PHE A 153 -26.60 4.86 4.33
N TYR A 154 -26.89 3.57 4.20
CA TYR A 154 -25.99 2.47 4.46
C TYR A 154 -25.96 1.61 3.22
N SER A 155 -24.78 1.14 2.81
CA SER A 155 -24.66 0.12 1.77
C SER A 155 -24.28 -1.18 2.42
N LYS A 156 -24.73 -2.28 1.82
CA LYS A 156 -24.00 -3.54 2.01
C LYS A 156 -22.54 -3.32 1.61
N PRO A 157 -21.61 -4.01 2.27
CA PRO A 157 -20.18 -3.87 1.99
C PRO A 157 -19.78 -4.41 0.60
N TYR A 158 -20.73 -4.94 -0.18
CA TYR A 158 -20.44 -5.83 -1.30
C TYR A 158 -21.11 -5.40 -2.61
N PHE A 159 -20.52 -4.42 -3.29
CA PHE A 159 -20.83 -4.09 -4.68
C PHE A 159 -19.89 -4.82 -5.66
N GLU A 160 -19.39 -6.01 -5.30
CA GLU A 160 -18.37 -6.70 -6.12
C GLU A 160 -18.88 -6.96 -7.55
N LYS A 161 -20.16 -7.30 -7.72
CA LYS A 161 -20.73 -7.56 -9.06
C LYS A 161 -20.82 -6.29 -9.90
N GLU A 162 -21.18 -5.17 -9.29
CA GLU A 162 -21.24 -3.85 -9.92
C GLU A 162 -19.84 -3.34 -10.23
N PHE A 163 -18.92 -3.49 -9.28
CA PHE A 163 -17.51 -3.15 -9.42
C PHE A 163 -16.87 -3.94 -10.56
N ILE A 164 -17.06 -5.27 -10.63
CA ILE A 164 -16.56 -6.12 -11.72
C ILE A 164 -17.06 -5.60 -13.08
N LYS A 165 -18.36 -5.27 -13.19
CA LYS A 165 -18.93 -4.76 -14.43
C LYS A 165 -18.28 -3.43 -14.83
N GLU A 166 -18.11 -2.52 -13.88
CA GLU A 166 -17.55 -1.19 -14.15
C GLU A 166 -16.05 -1.26 -14.45
N VAL A 167 -15.30 -2.06 -13.68
CA VAL A 167 -13.88 -2.31 -13.87
C VAL A 167 -13.59 -2.94 -15.23
N SER A 168 -14.46 -3.82 -15.74
CA SER A 168 -14.31 -4.41 -17.07
C SER A 168 -14.31 -3.38 -18.20
N GLN A 169 -14.86 -2.18 -17.97
CA GLN A 169 -14.93 -1.07 -18.92
C GLN A 169 -13.74 -0.11 -18.82
N LEU A 170 -12.90 -0.24 -17.79
CA LEU A 170 -11.69 0.57 -17.63
C LEU A 170 -10.68 0.27 -18.75
N SER A 171 -9.98 1.32 -19.15
CA SER A 171 -8.85 1.25 -20.08
C SER A 171 -7.78 0.30 -19.54
N ILE A 172 -7.08 -0.39 -20.45
CA ILE A 172 -6.01 -1.32 -20.11
C ILE A 172 -4.67 -0.65 -20.42
N ILE A 173 -3.80 -0.60 -19.42
CA ILE A 173 -2.40 -0.20 -19.51
C ILE A 173 -1.56 -1.47 -19.63
N ASN A 174 -0.74 -1.55 -20.67
CA ASN A 174 0.10 -2.72 -20.87
C ASN A 174 1.28 -2.74 -19.89
N VAL A 175 1.67 -3.94 -19.46
CA VAL A 175 2.90 -4.22 -18.74
C VAL A 175 3.92 -4.84 -19.73
N PRO A 176 5.22 -4.49 -19.68
CA PRO A 176 5.87 -3.59 -18.74
C PRO A 176 5.43 -2.13 -18.92
N PHE A 177 5.23 -1.45 -17.80
CA PHE A 177 4.90 -0.03 -17.73
C PHE A 177 6.11 0.73 -17.21
N ASN A 178 6.63 1.66 -17.99
CA ASN A 178 7.86 2.38 -17.63
C ASN A 178 7.57 3.85 -17.25
N ALA A 179 8.63 4.55 -16.82
CA ALA A 179 8.53 5.92 -16.35
C ALA A 179 8.14 6.93 -17.46
N GLU A 180 8.40 6.61 -18.73
CA GLU A 180 7.96 7.42 -19.88
C GLU A 180 6.45 7.26 -20.12
N ASP A 181 5.92 6.05 -19.88
CA ASP A 181 4.47 5.76 -19.94
C ASP A 181 3.70 6.38 -18.75
N ALA A 182 4.35 6.55 -17.59
CA ALA A 182 3.76 7.18 -16.40
C ALA A 182 3.19 8.57 -16.67
N TYR A 183 3.76 9.31 -17.64
CA TYR A 183 3.27 10.62 -18.03
C TYR A 183 1.87 10.58 -18.67
N ILE A 184 1.46 9.45 -19.24
CA ILE A 184 0.13 9.27 -19.84
C ILE A 184 -0.97 9.24 -18.76
N LEU A 185 -0.65 8.77 -17.55
CA LEU A 185 -1.59 8.78 -16.42
C LEU A 185 -1.98 10.21 -16.00
N TYR A 186 -1.07 11.17 -16.15
CA TYR A 186 -1.27 12.57 -15.76
C TYR A 186 -2.04 13.42 -16.78
N ARG A 187 -2.35 12.88 -17.95
CA ARG A 187 -3.03 13.63 -19.04
C ARG A 187 -4.54 13.38 -19.11
N ASP A 188 -5.11 12.68 -18.14
CA ASP A 188 -6.53 12.27 -18.10
C ASP A 188 -7.00 11.45 -19.33
N GLU A 189 -6.10 11.02 -20.21
CA GLU A 189 -6.46 10.33 -21.45
C GLU A 189 -6.86 8.86 -21.23
N VAL A 190 -6.30 8.22 -20.19
CA VAL A 190 -6.46 6.77 -19.95
C VAL A 190 -7.43 6.47 -18.82
N LEU A 191 -7.45 7.32 -17.79
CA LEU A 191 -8.25 7.09 -16.60
C LEU A 191 -9.73 7.35 -16.89
N LYS A 192 -10.58 6.40 -16.48
CA LYS A 192 -12.04 6.57 -16.57
C LYS A 192 -12.62 6.79 -15.19
N LYS A 193 -13.63 7.67 -15.11
CA LYS A 193 -14.37 7.91 -13.88
C LYS A 193 -14.95 6.61 -13.36
N LEU A 194 -14.70 6.34 -12.08
CA LEU A 194 -15.30 5.28 -11.31
C LEU A 194 -16.40 5.85 -10.41
N SER A 195 -17.40 5.04 -10.16
CA SER A 195 -18.47 5.35 -9.23
C SER A 195 -17.92 5.56 -7.83
N ILE A 196 -18.37 6.64 -7.19
CA ILE A 196 -17.92 7.04 -5.86
C ILE A 196 -18.33 6.04 -4.76
N HIS A 197 -19.25 5.11 -5.04
CA HIS A 197 -19.72 4.10 -4.07
C HIS A 197 -18.68 3.09 -3.68
N TYR A 198 -17.66 2.92 -4.52
CA TYR A 198 -16.60 1.97 -4.23
C TYR A 198 -15.64 2.49 -3.15
N LYS A 199 -15.76 3.73 -2.66
CA LYS A 199 -14.91 4.26 -1.59
C LYS A 199 -14.80 3.33 -0.37
N ASN A 200 -15.94 2.84 0.13
CA ASN A 200 -15.97 1.92 1.27
C ASN A 200 -15.23 0.62 0.95
N PHE A 201 -15.54 0.05 -0.21
CA PHE A 201 -14.92 -1.17 -0.70
C PHE A 201 -13.40 -1.02 -0.89
N LEU A 202 -12.94 0.16 -1.30
CA LEU A 202 -11.53 0.52 -1.52
C LEU A 202 -10.82 1.03 -0.24
N GLY A 203 -11.56 1.21 0.86
CA GLY A 203 -11.06 1.82 2.09
C GLY A 203 -10.53 3.24 1.88
N ILE A 204 -11.26 4.06 1.13
CA ILE A 204 -10.95 5.46 0.82
C ILE A 204 -11.77 6.37 1.76
N PRO A 205 -11.14 7.37 2.41
CA PRO A 205 -11.85 8.35 3.23
C PRO A 205 -12.89 9.16 2.44
N TRP A 206 -13.93 9.61 3.16
CA TRP A 206 -15.08 10.27 2.54
C TRP A 206 -14.77 11.58 1.82
N GLN A 207 -13.72 12.29 2.26
CA GLN A 207 -13.28 13.57 1.70
C GLN A 207 -12.78 13.47 0.25
N GLY A 208 -12.66 12.26 -0.31
CA GLY A 208 -12.38 12.10 -1.75
C GLY A 208 -13.61 12.50 -2.56
N VAL A 209 -13.54 13.43 -3.49
CA VAL A 209 -14.69 13.93 -4.27
C VAL A 209 -15.04 13.01 -5.43
N TYR A 210 -14.05 12.41 -6.08
CA TYR A 210 -14.29 11.48 -7.18
C TYR A 210 -13.14 10.50 -7.36
N LEU A 211 -13.45 9.40 -8.04
CA LEU A 211 -12.53 8.32 -8.33
C LEU A 211 -12.35 8.21 -9.85
N SER A 212 -11.13 7.95 -10.28
CA SER A 212 -10.82 7.60 -11.67
C SER A 212 -9.83 6.43 -11.68
N GLY A 213 -9.88 5.56 -12.68
CA GLY A 213 -8.99 4.41 -12.69
C GLY A 213 -8.72 3.81 -14.07
N ALA A 214 -7.74 2.91 -14.09
CA ALA A 214 -7.35 2.08 -15.23
C ALA A 214 -6.85 0.72 -14.74
N ARG A 215 -6.99 -0.32 -15.57
CA ARG A 215 -6.45 -1.64 -15.28
C ARG A 215 -5.08 -1.80 -15.88
N PHE A 216 -4.24 -2.61 -15.25
CA PHE A 216 -3.07 -3.15 -15.94
C PHE A 216 -3.43 -4.45 -16.67
N SER A 217 -2.76 -4.72 -17.79
CA SER A 217 -2.83 -6.02 -18.45
C SER A 217 -2.45 -7.12 -17.44
N PRO A 218 -3.22 -8.20 -17.33
CA PRO A 218 -2.96 -9.24 -16.35
C PRO A 218 -1.60 -9.90 -16.61
N ILE A 219 -0.76 -9.96 -15.58
CA ILE A 219 0.52 -10.68 -15.60
C ILE A 219 0.32 -12.12 -15.05
N SER A 220 -0.69 -12.34 -14.20
CA SER A 220 -1.14 -13.61 -13.62
C SER A 220 -2.66 -13.71 -13.78
N PRO A 221 -3.21 -14.91 -14.00
CA PRO A 221 -4.66 -15.12 -14.02
C PRO A 221 -5.34 -14.86 -12.66
N ASP A 222 -4.59 -14.95 -11.57
CA ASP A 222 -5.15 -14.94 -10.20
C ASP A 222 -5.20 -13.55 -9.57
N LEU A 223 -4.56 -12.56 -10.20
CA LEU A 223 -4.38 -11.22 -9.66
C LEU A 223 -4.77 -10.16 -10.67
N ASN A 224 -5.63 -9.23 -10.24
CA ASN A 224 -6.03 -8.07 -11.01
C ASN A 224 -5.41 -6.82 -10.38
N LEU A 225 -4.62 -6.09 -11.16
CA LEU A 225 -3.98 -4.86 -10.72
C LEU A 225 -4.70 -3.65 -11.34
N ILE A 226 -5.15 -2.72 -10.50
CA ILE A 226 -5.91 -1.54 -10.91
C ILE A 226 -5.25 -0.30 -10.33
N PHE A 227 -4.96 0.67 -11.18
CA PHE A 227 -4.58 2.02 -10.77
C PHE A 227 -5.83 2.83 -10.50
N ILE A 228 -5.90 3.50 -9.35
CA ILE A 228 -7.02 4.36 -8.98
C ILE A 228 -6.48 5.67 -8.39
N ASP A 229 -6.94 6.78 -8.97
CA ASP A 229 -6.79 8.12 -8.43
C ASP A 229 -8.01 8.52 -7.60
N VAL A 230 -7.72 9.11 -6.44
CA VAL A 230 -8.68 9.68 -5.51
C VAL A 230 -8.46 11.17 -5.48
N PHE A 231 -9.40 11.92 -6.04
CA PHE A 231 -9.34 13.38 -6.00
C PHE A 231 -10.05 13.88 -4.76
N TRP A 232 -9.51 14.93 -4.14
CA TRP A 232 -10.01 15.48 -2.88
C TRP A 232 -10.68 16.84 -3.07
N ASP A 233 -11.37 17.33 -2.02
CA ASP A 233 -11.99 18.66 -2.01
C ASP A 233 -11.00 19.80 -2.30
N SER A 234 -9.72 19.61 -1.98
CA SER A 234 -8.64 20.55 -2.30
C SER A 234 -8.32 20.64 -3.80
N GLY A 235 -8.85 19.74 -4.62
CA GLY A 235 -8.50 19.58 -6.04
C GLY A 235 -7.27 18.70 -6.28
N GLU A 236 -6.60 18.27 -5.20
CA GLU A 236 -5.44 17.37 -5.23
C GLU A 236 -5.86 15.91 -5.44
N ALA A 237 -4.94 15.05 -5.91
CA ALA A 237 -5.18 13.63 -6.12
C ALA A 237 -4.17 12.72 -5.41
N ASP A 238 -4.66 11.68 -4.72
CA ASP A 238 -3.82 10.57 -4.27
C ASP A 238 -3.98 9.38 -5.23
N SER A 239 -2.86 8.82 -5.68
CA SER A 239 -2.81 7.69 -6.60
C SER A 239 -2.43 6.40 -5.88
N PHE A 240 -3.13 5.31 -6.20
CA PHE A 240 -2.91 4.01 -5.60
C PHE A 240 -2.88 2.90 -6.65
N LEU A 241 -2.04 1.89 -6.41
CA LEU A 241 -2.17 0.57 -7.02
C LEU A 241 -2.98 -0.33 -6.08
N TYR A 242 -4.14 -0.76 -6.53
CA TYR A 242 -4.98 -1.74 -5.86
C TYR A 242 -4.76 -3.12 -6.45
N LEU A 243 -4.57 -4.10 -5.57
CA LEU A 243 -4.40 -5.48 -5.93
C LEU A 243 -5.63 -6.28 -5.51
N PHE A 244 -6.25 -6.93 -6.48
CA PHE A 244 -7.44 -7.75 -6.28
C PHE A 244 -7.19 -9.21 -6.67
N SER A 245 -7.97 -10.13 -6.10
CA SER A 245 -8.02 -11.51 -6.59
C SER A 245 -8.70 -11.62 -7.97
N SER A 246 -8.72 -12.82 -8.54
CA SER A 246 -9.46 -13.16 -9.76
C SER A 246 -10.94 -12.76 -9.69
N ASP A 247 -11.55 -12.87 -8.50
CA ASP A 247 -12.96 -12.55 -8.24
C ASP A 247 -13.16 -11.09 -7.82
N TYR A 248 -12.12 -10.25 -7.91
CA TYR A 248 -12.13 -8.83 -7.54
C TYR A 248 -12.31 -8.55 -6.04
N LYS A 249 -11.91 -9.48 -5.17
CA LYS A 249 -11.76 -9.19 -3.74
C LYS A 249 -10.50 -8.37 -3.52
N LEU A 250 -10.61 -7.24 -2.80
CA LEU A 250 -9.45 -6.42 -2.44
C LEU A 250 -8.48 -7.22 -1.55
N LEU A 251 -7.23 -7.36 -1.99
CA LEU A 251 -6.17 -8.08 -1.29
C LEU A 251 -5.20 -7.12 -0.60
N ASP A 252 -4.76 -6.09 -1.32
CA ASP A 252 -3.79 -5.13 -0.83
C ASP A 252 -3.85 -3.81 -1.63
N LYS A 253 -3.26 -2.73 -1.10
CA LYS A 253 -3.09 -1.46 -1.82
C LYS A 253 -1.76 -0.80 -1.52
N LEU A 254 -1.16 -0.22 -2.54
CA LEU A 254 0.08 0.54 -2.46
C LEU A 254 -0.16 2.00 -2.84
N LEU A 255 0.19 2.92 -1.94
CA LEU A 255 0.22 4.35 -2.26
C LEU A 255 1.36 4.62 -3.26
N ILE A 256 1.02 5.19 -4.40
CA ILE A 256 1.97 5.60 -5.44
C ILE A 256 2.29 7.07 -5.32
N PHE A 257 1.29 7.88 -5.03
CA PHE A 257 1.41 9.32 -4.96
C PHE A 257 0.38 9.91 -3.99
N SER A 258 0.78 10.92 -3.22
CA SER A 258 -0.13 11.77 -2.47
C SER A 258 0.39 13.20 -2.45
N TYR A 259 -0.52 14.16 -2.60
CA TYR A 259 -0.21 15.57 -2.33
C TYR A 259 -0.17 15.90 -0.83
N ARG A 260 -0.78 15.05 0.02
CA ARG A 260 -1.02 15.32 1.44
C ARG A 260 0.01 14.73 2.39
N THR A 261 0.67 13.62 2.03
CA THR A 261 1.53 12.86 2.95
C THR A 261 3.02 12.90 2.62
N THR A 262 3.49 13.91 1.91
CA THR A 262 4.80 13.85 1.22
C THR A 262 5.76 14.95 1.65
N THR A 263 5.69 15.37 2.92
CA THR A 263 6.73 16.21 3.54
C THR A 263 7.71 15.42 4.38
N ARG A 264 9.01 15.68 4.20
CA ARG A 264 9.99 15.39 5.25
C ARG A 264 9.89 16.54 6.28
N GLY A 265 9.72 16.23 7.57
CA GLY A 265 9.81 17.23 8.66
C GLY A 265 8.67 18.25 8.89
N GLY A 266 7.45 18.03 8.39
CA GLY A 266 6.29 18.84 8.83
C GLY A 266 5.87 18.53 10.29
N PRO A 267 5.45 19.51 11.11
CA PRO A 267 4.77 20.73 10.70
C PRO A 267 5.65 22.01 10.77
N GLY A 268 6.99 21.88 10.69
CA GLY A 268 7.92 22.98 10.93
C GLY A 268 9.28 22.95 10.21
N GLY A 269 9.49 22.14 9.17
CA GLY A 269 10.68 22.24 8.32
C GLY A 269 11.18 20.90 7.80
N ASP A 270 11.22 20.76 6.47
CA ASP A 270 12.14 19.91 5.66
C ASP A 270 11.51 19.30 4.38
N GLY A 271 10.38 19.83 3.92
CA GLY A 271 10.17 19.97 2.48
C GLY A 271 8.96 19.24 1.89
N GLN A 272 8.09 19.99 1.20
CA GLN A 272 6.96 19.48 0.41
C GLN A 272 7.47 18.74 -0.85
N PRO A 273 6.67 17.94 -1.56
CA PRO A 273 7.09 17.45 -2.88
C PRO A 273 7.01 18.59 -3.91
N VAL A 274 8.00 18.71 -4.81
CA VAL A 274 7.98 19.70 -5.93
C VAL A 274 7.86 19.03 -7.30
N GLY A 275 7.59 17.73 -7.34
CA GLY A 275 7.08 17.08 -8.56
C GLY A 275 7.75 15.77 -9.01
N TYR A 276 6.95 15.14 -9.89
CA TYR A 276 7.01 13.86 -10.60
C TYR A 276 7.26 12.57 -9.80
N HIS A 277 6.18 11.77 -9.73
CA HIS A 277 6.10 10.46 -9.10
C HIS A 277 6.15 9.41 -10.19
N TYR A 278 7.31 8.81 -10.36
CA TYR A 278 7.49 7.74 -11.33
C TYR A 278 7.29 6.42 -10.61
N PHE A 279 6.41 5.58 -11.14
CA PHE A 279 6.47 4.17 -10.86
C PHE A 279 6.61 3.38 -12.14
N THR A 280 7.31 2.25 -12.05
CA THR A 280 7.39 1.26 -13.11
C THR A 280 6.82 -0.04 -12.61
N ILE A 281 6.29 -0.86 -13.52
CA ILE A 281 5.87 -2.22 -13.24
C ILE A 281 6.43 -3.10 -14.36
N ASP A 282 7.25 -4.08 -14.00
CA ASP A 282 7.78 -5.04 -14.95
C ASP A 282 6.88 -6.27 -15.13
N LYS A 283 7.24 -7.12 -16.09
CA LYS A 283 6.53 -8.37 -16.39
C LYS A 283 6.59 -9.44 -15.28
N ASN A 284 7.38 -9.23 -14.24
CA ASN A 284 7.58 -10.16 -13.13
C ASN A 284 6.93 -9.65 -11.83
N TYR A 285 6.07 -8.63 -11.90
CA TYR A 285 5.50 -7.96 -10.74
C TYR A 285 6.48 -7.19 -9.86
N SER A 286 7.63 -6.80 -10.40
CA SER A 286 8.53 -5.86 -9.73
C SER A 286 8.05 -4.44 -10.00
N ILE A 287 7.90 -3.67 -8.93
CA ILE A 287 7.46 -2.28 -8.95
C ILE A 287 8.58 -1.42 -8.38
N GLU A 288 8.99 -0.39 -9.12
CA GLU A 288 9.86 0.66 -8.57
C GLU A 288 9.04 1.92 -8.41
N ARG A 289 9.03 2.51 -7.22
CA ARG A 289 8.39 3.79 -6.91
C ARG A 289 9.47 4.82 -6.59
N GLN A 290 9.43 5.98 -7.25
CA GLN A 290 10.34 7.09 -7.02
C GLN A 290 9.57 8.32 -6.56
N GLN A 291 10.07 8.99 -5.53
CA GLN A 291 9.51 10.22 -5.00
C GLN A 291 10.61 11.28 -4.86
N ARG A 292 10.36 12.51 -5.33
CA ARG A 292 11.28 13.63 -5.18
C ARG A 292 10.75 14.64 -4.17
N PHE A 293 11.62 15.12 -3.29
CA PHE A 293 11.32 16.14 -2.27
C PHE A 293 11.76 17.55 -2.71
N GLU A 294 11.36 18.58 -1.95
CA GLU A 294 11.75 20.00 -2.12
C GLU A 294 13.26 20.22 -2.12
N ASP A 295 13.99 19.48 -1.28
CA ASP A 295 15.46 19.50 -1.24
C ASP A 295 16.10 18.73 -2.42
N GLU A 296 15.26 18.25 -3.34
CA GLU A 296 15.60 17.48 -4.53
C GLU A 296 16.19 16.09 -4.26
N THR A 297 16.16 15.65 -3.00
CA THR A 297 16.40 14.26 -2.62
C THR A 297 15.36 13.37 -3.31
N ILE A 298 15.78 12.20 -3.78
CA ILE A 298 14.89 11.18 -4.35
C ILE A 298 14.83 9.99 -3.39
N GLU A 299 13.65 9.56 -2.99
CA GLU A 299 13.43 8.26 -2.36
C GLU A 299 13.09 7.22 -3.44
N ILE A 300 13.67 6.03 -3.33
CA ILE A 300 13.25 4.87 -4.12
C ILE A 300 12.75 3.79 -3.20
N GLN A 301 11.64 3.19 -3.59
CA GLN A 301 11.15 1.98 -2.98
C GLN A 301 10.92 0.92 -4.06
N HIS A 302 11.26 -0.32 -3.76
CA HIS A 302 10.98 -1.47 -4.62
C HIS A 302 9.94 -2.35 -3.96
N PHE A 303 8.99 -2.85 -4.75
CA PHE A 303 7.99 -3.81 -4.28
C PHE A 303 7.92 -5.00 -5.23
N GLN A 304 7.65 -6.17 -4.68
CA GLN A 304 7.32 -7.38 -5.41
C GLN A 304 5.89 -7.77 -5.07
N ILE A 305 5.07 -8.08 -6.08
CA ILE A 305 3.78 -8.72 -5.79
C ILE A 305 4.02 -10.20 -5.50
N THR A 306 3.58 -10.67 -4.32
CA THR A 306 3.68 -12.08 -3.93
C THR A 306 2.57 -12.91 -4.57
N LYS A 307 2.71 -14.24 -4.55
CA LYS A 307 1.70 -15.16 -5.08
C LYS A 307 0.39 -15.10 -4.29
N GLU A 308 0.43 -14.76 -3.01
CA GLU A 308 -0.76 -14.58 -2.16
C GLU A 308 -1.44 -13.22 -2.40
N GLY A 309 -0.89 -12.38 -3.28
CA GLY A 309 -1.47 -11.09 -3.63
C GLY A 309 -1.21 -10.01 -2.58
N LYS A 310 0.06 -9.79 -2.23
CA LYS A 310 0.51 -8.67 -1.40
C LYS A 310 1.61 -7.87 -2.08
N PHE A 311 1.68 -6.58 -1.79
CA PHE A 311 2.85 -5.75 -2.11
C PHE A 311 3.90 -5.94 -1.03
N GLN A 312 4.93 -6.71 -1.32
CA GLN A 312 6.08 -6.89 -0.43
C GLN A 312 7.17 -5.90 -0.81
N GLU A 313 7.50 -4.96 0.08
CA GLU A 313 8.66 -4.11 -0.11
C GLU A 313 9.92 -4.99 -0.14
N ILE A 314 10.69 -4.88 -1.22
CA ILE A 314 11.96 -5.58 -1.39
C ILE A 314 13.10 -4.59 -1.20
N PRO A 315 14.21 -5.04 -0.60
CA PRO A 315 15.39 -4.21 -0.50
C PRO A 315 16.05 -4.00 -1.86
N VAL A 316 16.79 -2.90 -1.97
CA VAL A 316 17.61 -2.60 -3.13
C VAL A 316 18.81 -3.54 -3.15
N THR A 317 18.81 -4.50 -4.07
CA THR A 317 20.00 -5.29 -4.39
C THR A 317 20.74 -4.66 -5.53
N SER A 318 21.81 -3.94 -5.21
CA SER A 318 22.90 -3.64 -6.17
C SER A 318 22.44 -2.93 -7.44
N ASN A 319 22.29 -1.61 -7.36
CA ASN A 319 22.70 -0.72 -8.43
C ASN A 319 23.02 0.64 -7.81
N CYS A 320 24.18 1.18 -8.11
CA CYS A 320 24.41 2.58 -7.83
C CYS A 320 23.54 3.42 -8.77
N TYR A 321 22.77 4.33 -8.21
CA TYR A 321 21.94 5.29 -8.93
C TYR A 321 22.78 6.48 -9.39
N SER A 322 23.81 6.20 -10.19
CA SER A 322 24.74 7.21 -10.71
C SER A 322 24.05 8.31 -11.52
N LYS A 323 22.89 8.00 -12.12
CA LYS A 323 22.02 8.96 -12.83
C LYS A 323 21.57 10.15 -11.96
N TRP A 324 21.68 10.06 -10.63
CA TRP A 324 21.27 11.14 -9.71
C TRP A 324 22.45 11.85 -9.04
N ALA A 325 23.67 11.38 -9.23
CA ALA A 325 24.88 11.96 -8.64
C ALA A 325 25.33 13.26 -9.33
N THR A 326 24.94 13.48 -10.59
CA THR A 326 25.55 14.48 -11.49
C THR A 326 24.81 15.81 -11.59
N LYS A 327 24.26 16.34 -10.50
CA LYS A 327 23.59 17.66 -10.54
C LYS A 327 24.38 18.74 -9.79
N ASP A 328 24.21 20.00 -10.22
CA ASP A 328 24.89 21.21 -9.69
C ASP A 328 24.88 21.26 -8.14
N PRO A 329 26.03 21.09 -7.46
CA PRO A 329 26.09 21.01 -6.01
C PRO A 329 25.69 22.32 -5.29
N ASN A 330 25.54 23.44 -6.03
CA ASN A 330 25.03 24.70 -5.48
C ASN A 330 23.51 24.81 -5.49
N LYS A 331 22.82 23.87 -6.15
CA LYS A 331 21.34 23.85 -6.28
C LYS A 331 20.73 22.60 -5.66
N HIS A 332 21.44 21.47 -5.74
CA HIS A 332 20.94 20.15 -5.38
C HIS A 332 21.51 19.66 -4.05
N SER A 333 20.69 18.96 -3.25
CA SER A 333 21.15 18.29 -2.02
C SER A 333 22.34 17.35 -2.31
N PRO A 334 23.37 17.32 -1.44
CA PRO A 334 24.48 16.36 -1.55
C PRO A 334 24.02 14.91 -1.32
N ARG A 335 22.78 14.72 -0.86
CA ARG A 335 22.11 13.42 -0.73
C ARG A 335 20.96 13.34 -1.74
N SER A 336 21.27 13.19 -3.02
CA SER A 336 20.23 13.05 -4.05
C SER A 336 19.42 11.73 -4.00
N LEU A 337 19.74 10.80 -3.09
CA LEU A 337 19.08 9.50 -2.93
C LEU A 337 18.93 9.15 -1.44
N LEU A 338 17.71 8.82 -1.03
CA LEU A 338 17.35 8.30 0.28
C LEU A 338 16.88 6.85 0.17
N LEU A 339 17.51 5.96 0.94
CA LEU A 339 17.04 4.60 1.17
C LEU A 339 16.84 4.38 2.67
N THR A 340 15.75 3.73 3.06
CA THR A 340 15.48 3.31 4.43
C THR A 340 16.41 2.17 4.86
N SER A 341 16.56 1.94 6.17
CA SER A 341 17.39 0.83 6.69
C SER A 341 16.92 -0.56 6.25
N LYS A 342 15.65 -0.70 5.83
CA LYS A 342 15.07 -1.92 5.26
C LYS A 342 15.31 -2.05 3.74
N GLN A 343 15.55 -0.93 3.06
CA GLN A 343 15.87 -0.88 1.62
C GLN A 343 17.35 -1.13 1.37
N ALA A 344 18.18 -0.77 2.34
CA ALA A 344 19.61 -0.95 2.32
C ALA A 344 19.98 -2.38 2.78
N ASN A 345 19.78 -3.42 1.96
CA ASN A 345 20.15 -4.78 2.41
C ASN A 345 21.57 -5.20 2.06
N ASN A 346 22.19 -4.65 1.01
CA ASN A 346 23.56 -5.03 0.60
C ASN A 346 24.66 -4.08 1.11
N TYR A 347 24.37 -3.13 2.02
CA TYR A 347 25.42 -2.28 2.57
C TYR A 347 26.24 -3.04 3.60
N LEU A 348 27.51 -2.66 3.68
CA LEU A 348 28.44 -3.18 4.66
C LEU A 348 28.00 -2.71 6.05
N ARG A 349 27.65 -3.65 6.94
CA ARG A 349 27.20 -3.38 8.30
C ARG A 349 28.39 -3.05 9.18
N PHE A 350 28.33 -1.92 9.88
CA PHE A 350 29.34 -1.60 10.88
C PHE A 350 29.41 -2.71 11.93
N GLU A 351 30.58 -3.30 12.09
CA GLU A 351 30.82 -4.44 12.98
C GLU A 351 31.69 -4.05 14.20
N GLY A 352 32.23 -2.83 14.21
CA GLY A 352 32.97 -2.28 15.34
C GLY A 352 34.10 -1.34 14.92
N GLY A 353 34.55 -0.49 15.86
CA GLY A 353 35.64 0.47 15.66
C GLY A 353 35.43 1.78 16.41
N GLN A 354 36.45 2.65 16.40
CA GLN A 354 36.38 4.03 16.94
C GLN A 354 36.66 5.00 15.80
N LEU A 355 35.62 5.40 15.06
CA LEU A 355 35.75 6.44 14.04
C LEU A 355 34.39 7.07 13.68
N GLU A 356 34.00 8.10 14.43
CA GLU A 356 32.72 8.82 14.23
C GLU A 356 32.61 9.47 12.83
N GLU A 357 33.74 9.73 12.16
CA GLU A 357 33.77 10.40 10.84
C GLU A 357 33.29 9.51 9.67
N LEU A 358 33.21 8.18 9.83
CA LEU A 358 32.68 7.28 8.80
C LEU A 358 31.17 6.96 8.97
N ASP A 359 30.52 7.41 10.05
CA ASP A 359 29.09 7.10 10.32
C ASP A 359 28.12 7.71 9.29
N SER A 360 28.58 8.68 8.50
CA SER A 360 27.74 9.38 7.53
C SER A 360 27.73 8.75 6.13
N ALA A 361 28.62 7.80 5.84
CA ALA A 361 28.77 7.19 4.53
C ALA A 361 28.18 5.77 4.49
N THR A 362 27.27 5.51 3.55
CA THR A 362 26.78 4.15 3.29
C THR A 362 27.62 3.49 2.21
N LEU A 363 28.22 2.35 2.51
CA LEU A 363 29.12 1.63 1.61
C LEU A 363 28.49 0.30 1.17
N THR A 364 28.51 0.02 -0.12
CA THR A 364 28.10 -1.28 -0.68
C THR A 364 29.24 -1.79 -1.55
N LEU A 365 29.87 -2.89 -1.17
CA LEU A 365 30.91 -3.53 -1.97
C LEU A 365 30.33 -4.75 -2.69
N ASN A 366 30.21 -4.69 -4.01
CA ASN A 366 29.83 -5.84 -4.82
C ASN A 366 31.08 -6.49 -5.40
N ALA A 367 31.56 -7.55 -4.74
CA ALA A 367 32.79 -8.24 -5.14
C ALA A 367 32.68 -8.90 -6.53
N ASN A 368 31.50 -9.44 -6.88
CA ASN A 368 31.27 -10.09 -8.18
C ASN A 368 31.31 -9.09 -9.33
N GLU A 369 30.74 -7.89 -9.11
CA GLU A 369 30.74 -6.81 -10.10
C GLU A 369 32.01 -5.95 -10.07
N LYS A 370 32.91 -6.20 -9.11
CA LYS A 370 34.12 -5.41 -8.88
C LYS A 370 33.84 -3.91 -8.75
N LYS A 371 32.84 -3.57 -7.93
CA LYS A 371 32.43 -2.17 -7.69
C LYS A 371 32.22 -1.89 -6.21
N LEU A 372 32.67 -0.72 -5.78
CA LEU A 372 32.24 -0.07 -4.55
C LEU A 372 31.19 0.99 -4.91
N CYS A 373 30.09 1.00 -4.17
CA CYS A 373 29.11 2.06 -4.17
C CYS A 373 29.25 2.88 -2.89
N VAL A 374 29.40 4.19 -3.01
CA VAL A 374 29.35 5.13 -1.89
C VAL A 374 28.06 5.92 -1.98
N ASN A 375 27.30 5.94 -0.88
CA ASN A 375 26.02 6.63 -0.73
C ASN A 375 25.02 6.33 -1.86
N TYR A 376 25.09 5.11 -2.42
CA TYR A 376 24.24 4.66 -3.54
C TYR A 376 24.39 5.42 -4.85
N GLN A 377 25.34 6.34 -4.97
CA GLN A 377 25.40 7.30 -6.09
C GLN A 377 26.72 7.24 -6.82
N GLN A 378 27.81 7.09 -6.09
CA GLN A 378 29.15 7.14 -6.63
C GLN A 378 29.68 5.72 -6.75
N VAL A 379 30.10 5.37 -7.98
CA VAL A 379 30.58 4.03 -8.31
C VAL A 379 32.07 4.11 -8.54
N TYR A 380 32.81 3.29 -7.80
CA TYR A 380 34.24 3.16 -7.95
C TYR A 380 34.56 1.72 -8.37
N PRO A 381 35.27 1.52 -9.49
CA PRO A 381 35.84 0.22 -9.81
C PRO A 381 36.76 -0.25 -8.67
N VAL A 382 36.76 -1.55 -8.42
CA VAL A 382 37.66 -2.14 -7.44
C VAL A 382 38.43 -3.32 -7.99
N ASN A 383 39.68 -3.47 -7.55
CA ASN A 383 40.50 -4.64 -7.83
C ASN A 383 40.85 -5.35 -6.53
N PHE A 384 40.79 -6.67 -6.54
CA PHE A 384 41.18 -7.50 -5.42
C PHE A 384 42.59 -8.04 -5.64
N GLY A 385 43.41 -8.02 -4.60
CA GLY A 385 44.79 -8.47 -4.62
C GLY A 385 45.17 -9.24 -3.36
N LYS A 386 46.32 -9.92 -3.43
CA LYS A 386 46.95 -10.62 -2.31
C LYS A 386 48.38 -10.14 -2.16
N THR A 387 48.85 -10.02 -0.94
CA THR A 387 50.23 -9.60 -0.67
C THR A 387 50.72 -10.09 0.68
N ASN A 388 52.03 -10.04 0.88
CA ASN A 388 52.61 -10.26 2.18
C ASN A 388 52.22 -9.10 3.12
N SER A 389 51.67 -9.43 4.28
CA SER A 389 51.13 -8.43 5.19
C SER A 389 52.17 -7.46 5.73
N LYS A 390 53.41 -7.90 5.98
CA LYS A 390 54.49 -7.00 6.41
C LYS A 390 54.83 -5.98 5.34
N GLN A 391 54.86 -6.41 4.08
CA GLN A 391 55.08 -5.52 2.94
C GLN A 391 53.92 -4.54 2.73
N PHE A 392 52.68 -4.97 3.00
CA PHE A 392 51.50 -4.12 2.82
C PHE A 392 51.48 -2.92 3.76
N PHE A 393 51.84 -3.10 5.03
CA PHE A 393 51.85 -2.02 6.01
C PHE A 393 53.13 -1.17 5.98
N ASP A 394 54.23 -1.72 5.43
CA ASP A 394 55.56 -1.08 5.33
C ASP A 394 56.04 -0.40 6.64
N ASN A 395 55.57 -0.94 7.78
CA ASN A 395 55.87 -0.44 9.11
C ASN A 395 55.64 -1.56 10.14
N GLU A 396 56.71 -2.02 10.79
CA GLU A 396 56.66 -3.18 11.68
C GLU A 396 55.73 -2.94 12.90
N ALA A 397 55.73 -1.74 13.48
CA ALA A 397 54.88 -1.44 14.63
C ALA A 397 53.39 -1.45 14.25
N LEU A 398 53.06 -0.85 13.11
CA LEU A 398 51.69 -0.87 12.57
C LEU A 398 51.26 -2.29 12.22
N TYR A 399 52.12 -3.07 11.54
CA TYR A 399 51.85 -4.46 11.21
C TYR A 399 51.52 -5.30 12.45
N GLN A 400 52.35 -5.24 13.50
CA GLN A 400 52.11 -6.00 14.73
C GLN A 400 50.81 -5.58 15.42
N GLN A 401 50.53 -4.28 15.46
CA GLN A 401 49.25 -3.76 15.97
C GLN A 401 48.06 -4.32 15.19
N GLN A 402 48.14 -4.36 13.86
CA GLN A 402 47.06 -4.90 13.04
C GLN A 402 46.91 -6.42 13.21
N VAL A 403 48.00 -7.18 13.32
CA VAL A 403 47.93 -8.62 13.62
C VAL A 403 47.10 -8.87 14.88
N GLU A 404 47.31 -8.11 15.96
CA GLU A 404 46.53 -8.23 17.19
C GLU A 404 45.06 -7.78 17.02
N ASN A 405 44.78 -6.78 16.19
CA ASN A 405 43.41 -6.36 15.91
C ASN A 405 42.63 -7.41 15.10
N PHE A 406 43.22 -7.99 14.07
CA PHE A 406 42.57 -9.00 13.23
C PHE A 406 42.30 -10.32 13.97
N LYS A 407 43.11 -10.65 14.99
CA LYS A 407 42.82 -11.79 15.90
C LYS A 407 41.46 -11.67 16.59
N LYS A 408 40.97 -10.45 16.86
CA LYS A 408 39.63 -10.20 17.45
C LYS A 408 38.49 -10.67 16.53
N TYR A 409 38.75 -10.76 15.23
CA TYR A 409 37.82 -11.23 14.20
C TYR A 409 38.13 -12.67 13.75
N HIS A 410 39.01 -13.37 14.47
CA HIS A 410 39.48 -14.71 14.10
C HIS A 410 40.13 -14.78 12.70
N ILE A 411 40.79 -13.70 12.28
CA ILE A 411 41.53 -13.62 11.01
C ILE A 411 43.03 -13.60 11.32
N ASP A 412 43.79 -14.47 10.67
CA ASP A 412 45.25 -14.48 10.73
C ASP A 412 45.82 -13.79 9.48
N ILE A 413 46.42 -12.62 9.70
CA ILE A 413 47.11 -11.84 8.66
C ILE A 413 48.64 -11.94 8.81
N SER A 414 49.18 -12.90 9.55
CA SER A 414 50.62 -12.96 9.85
C SER A 414 51.49 -13.12 8.60
N ASN A 415 51.00 -13.78 7.55
CA ASN A 415 51.77 -14.10 6.35
C ASN A 415 51.25 -13.40 5.09
N GLU A 416 49.97 -13.60 4.77
CA GLU A 416 49.30 -13.06 3.59
C GLU A 416 48.02 -12.36 4.02
N LEU A 417 47.65 -11.28 3.31
CA LEU A 417 46.33 -10.66 3.41
C LEU A 417 45.74 -10.43 2.03
N GLU A 418 44.41 -10.37 1.97
CA GLU A 418 43.65 -9.97 0.80
C GLU A 418 43.23 -8.51 0.94
N TYR A 419 43.47 -7.71 -0.10
CA TYR A 419 43.16 -6.28 -0.10
C TYR A 419 42.34 -5.91 -1.32
N VAL A 420 41.67 -4.76 -1.20
CA VAL A 420 40.93 -4.12 -2.27
C VAL A 420 41.56 -2.76 -2.57
N THR A 421 41.80 -2.48 -3.85
CA THR A 421 42.19 -1.16 -4.35
C THR A 421 40.99 -0.51 -5.02
N PHE A 422 40.67 0.73 -4.62
CA PHE A 422 39.60 1.53 -5.21
C PHE A 422 40.19 2.48 -6.26
N GLU A 423 39.63 2.47 -7.47
CA GLU A 423 40.08 3.38 -8.53
C GLU A 423 39.36 4.73 -8.44
N ASN A 424 40.10 5.83 -8.62
CA ASN A 424 39.58 7.20 -8.64
C ASN A 424 38.82 7.64 -7.37
N ILE A 425 39.17 7.08 -6.21
CA ILE A 425 38.50 7.39 -4.94
C ILE A 425 39.11 8.60 -4.21
N ASP A 426 40.28 9.07 -4.67
CA ASP A 426 41.19 9.98 -3.96
C ASP A 426 40.56 11.34 -3.57
N GLU A 427 39.48 11.73 -4.26
CA GLU A 427 38.75 12.98 -4.01
C GLU A 427 37.65 12.86 -2.94
N LEU A 428 37.33 11.64 -2.48
CA LEU A 428 36.30 11.44 -1.47
C LEU A 428 36.82 11.57 -0.04
N PRO A 429 35.95 12.01 0.91
CA PRO A 429 36.30 12.02 2.33
C PRO A 429 36.82 10.69 2.87
N ILE A 430 36.30 9.56 2.35
CA ILE A 430 36.72 8.21 2.76
C ILE A 430 38.20 7.91 2.43
N ALA A 431 38.76 8.53 1.39
CA ALA A 431 40.14 8.29 0.95
C ALA A 431 41.18 8.59 2.05
N LYS A 432 40.89 9.54 2.95
CA LYS A 432 41.76 9.88 4.09
C LYS A 432 41.95 8.73 5.08
N PHE A 433 41.02 7.78 5.11
CA PHE A 433 41.07 6.61 5.98
C PHE A 433 41.59 5.35 5.26
N LEU A 434 41.84 5.43 3.95
CA LEU A 434 42.35 4.31 3.17
C LEU A 434 43.88 4.30 3.22
N LEU A 435 44.45 3.10 3.31
CA LEU A 435 45.90 2.93 3.18
C LEU A 435 46.33 3.37 1.79
N ASN A 436 47.42 4.14 1.71
CA ASN A 436 47.90 4.77 0.46
C ASN A 436 46.86 5.63 -0.27
N GLY A 437 45.79 6.06 0.41
CA GLY A 437 44.70 6.87 -0.15
C GLY A 437 43.62 6.06 -0.89
N ASN A 438 43.86 4.79 -1.20
CA ASN A 438 42.96 4.01 -2.06
C ASN A 438 42.91 2.49 -1.78
N GLN A 439 43.48 2.00 -0.68
CA GLN A 439 43.46 0.58 -0.32
C GLN A 439 42.76 0.31 1.02
N ALA A 440 42.04 -0.80 1.07
CA ALA A 440 41.48 -1.39 2.29
C ALA A 440 41.72 -2.90 2.29
N ILE A 441 41.52 -3.55 3.44
CA ILE A 441 41.66 -5.01 3.57
C ILE A 441 40.27 -5.63 3.41
N TYR A 442 40.15 -6.72 2.64
CA TYR A 442 38.86 -7.40 2.45
C TYR A 442 39.02 -8.90 2.67
N MET A 443 38.57 -9.40 3.82
CA MET A 443 38.72 -10.80 4.21
C MET A 443 37.46 -11.29 4.94
N ASN A 444 37.11 -12.57 4.76
CA ASN A 444 35.92 -13.18 5.39
C ASN A 444 34.65 -12.34 5.19
N ASN A 445 34.42 -11.85 3.96
CA ASN A 445 33.31 -10.97 3.61
C ASN A 445 33.24 -9.69 4.46
N THR A 446 34.37 -9.19 4.95
CA THR A 446 34.46 -8.01 5.80
C THR A 446 35.48 -7.05 5.24
N LEU A 447 35.07 -5.80 5.05
CA LEU A 447 35.91 -4.69 4.64
C LEU A 447 36.48 -4.02 5.89
N PHE A 448 37.81 -4.00 6.01
CA PHE A 448 38.52 -3.36 7.09
C PHE A 448 39.20 -2.09 6.60
N ILE A 449 38.88 -0.98 7.24
CA ILE A 449 39.53 0.32 7.06
C ILE A 449 40.44 0.53 8.27
N VAL A 450 41.75 0.50 8.05
CA VAL A 450 42.75 0.46 9.11
C VAL A 450 43.81 1.52 8.88
N GLY A 451 44.27 2.12 9.97
CA GLY A 451 45.36 3.08 9.96
C GLY A 451 46.11 3.05 11.29
N LYS A 452 46.92 4.08 11.51
CA LYS A 452 47.75 4.18 12.72
C LYS A 452 46.90 4.21 14.01
N ASP A 453 45.85 5.02 13.99
CA ASP A 453 45.04 5.32 15.19
C ASP A 453 43.58 4.85 15.06
N TYR A 454 43.24 4.08 14.01
CA TYR A 454 41.88 3.58 13.78
C TYR A 454 41.86 2.17 13.22
N PHE A 455 40.79 1.45 13.57
CA PHE A 455 40.46 0.12 13.08
C PHE A 455 38.94 0.01 12.98
N VAL A 456 38.42 -0.04 11.76
CA VAL A 456 36.98 -0.10 11.50
C VAL A 456 36.68 -1.31 10.63
N ALA A 457 35.66 -2.07 11.01
CA ALA A 457 35.20 -3.22 10.25
C ALA A 457 33.77 -2.99 9.75
N TYR A 458 33.56 -3.28 8.47
CA TYR A 458 32.24 -3.37 7.87
C TYR A 458 32.02 -4.72 7.21
N ARG A 459 31.12 -5.54 7.73
CA ARG A 459 30.82 -6.85 7.16
C ARG A 459 29.73 -6.82 6.11
N GLN A 460 29.83 -7.71 5.14
CA GLN A 460 28.70 -8.05 4.32
C GLN A 460 27.58 -8.63 5.20
N PRO A 461 26.32 -8.29 4.91
CA PRO A 461 25.18 -8.89 5.59
C PRO A 461 25.10 -10.38 5.31
N THR A 462 24.68 -11.16 6.31
CA THR A 462 24.46 -12.60 6.16
C THR A 462 23.19 -12.89 5.35
N LYS A 463 23.04 -14.10 4.82
CA LYS A 463 21.84 -14.50 4.08
C LYS A 463 20.57 -14.41 4.92
N GLU A 464 20.70 -14.60 6.23
CA GLU A 464 19.61 -14.53 7.20
C GLU A 464 19.19 -13.07 7.49
N GLU A 465 20.12 -12.13 7.38
CA GLU A 465 19.86 -10.68 7.56
C GLU A 465 19.41 -10.00 6.27
N LEU A 466 19.81 -10.56 5.13
CA LEU A 466 19.20 -10.25 3.85
C LEU A 466 17.78 -10.85 3.90
N VAL A 467 16.77 -10.06 4.29
CA VAL A 467 15.38 -10.51 4.42
C VAL A 467 14.86 -11.06 3.08
N TYR A 468 15.11 -12.35 2.85
CA TYR A 468 14.70 -13.16 1.72
C TYR A 468 14.21 -14.50 2.24
N THR A 469 13.11 -14.48 2.96
CA THR A 469 12.29 -15.68 3.09
C THR A 469 10.95 -15.37 2.47
N GLN A 470 10.74 -16.04 1.32
CA GLN A 470 9.48 -16.22 0.63
C GLN A 470 8.37 -16.68 1.57
#